data_AF-A0A7X2FXH0-F1
#
_entry.id   AF-A0A7X2FXH0-F1
#
_cell.length_a   1.000
_cell.length_b   1.000
_cell.length_c   1.000
_cell.angle_alpha   90.00
_cell.angle_beta   90.00
_cell.angle_gamma   90.00
#
_symmetry.space_group_name_H-M   'P 1'
#
loop_
_entity.id
_entity.type
_entity.pdbx_description
1 polymer ?
#
loop_
_entity_poly.entity_id
_entity_poly.type
_entity_poly.pdbx_seq_one_letter_code
_entity_poly.pdbx_strand_id
1 'polypeptide(L)'
;MTSPLRQTGLLRLGAALAATLLVAACQTTSLSGASSVIEYRTNAEVLDDKSVEAKISKGVEDLSTQYVMDVTADAYNGRVLLTGTAGAANAKESVERVARSTPEVKTVHNEIQIAGEESATRDLTIAGKLKTKLLATKGVSSNNYTIRVVNAVVYIIGIAESDAEFNTVLNVARNIADVKRVVNYINIDSSRAS
;
A
#
# COMPACT_ATOMS: atom_id res chain seq x y z
N MET A 1 63.86 40.30 -43.31
CA MET A 1 62.62 41.11 -43.30
C MET A 1 61.52 40.29 -43.96
N THR A 2 60.30 40.43 -43.44
CA THR A 2 59.03 39.72 -43.76
C THR A 2 58.76 38.43 -42.96
N SER A 3 57.79 38.55 -42.04
CA SER A 3 56.96 37.49 -41.47
C SER A 3 55.92 37.03 -42.54
N PRO A 4 54.89 36.17 -42.33
CA PRO A 4 54.33 35.65 -41.07
C PRO A 4 53.64 34.23 -41.14
N LEU A 5 52.84 33.92 -40.10
CA LEU A 5 51.65 33.05 -40.04
C LEU A 5 51.84 31.52 -39.96
N ARG A 6 50.91 30.72 -39.39
CA ARG A 6 49.98 30.75 -38.24
C ARG A 6 49.26 29.38 -38.31
N GLN A 7 48.83 28.84 -37.17
CA GLN A 7 47.96 27.65 -36.99
C GLN A 7 48.69 26.31 -37.24
N THR A 8 48.52 25.25 -36.46
CA THR A 8 47.39 24.70 -35.70
C THR A 8 47.97 23.92 -34.51
N GLY A 9 47.53 24.05 -33.26
CA GLY A 9 46.23 23.56 -32.79
C GLY A 9 46.27 22.07 -32.39
N LEU A 10 47.09 21.70 -31.39
CA LEU A 10 47.07 20.45 -30.61
C LEU A 10 47.95 20.77 -29.37
N LEU A 11 47.64 20.41 -28.12
CA LEU A 11 47.42 19.07 -27.59
C LEU A 11 47.03 19.22 -26.10
N ARG A 12 46.30 18.23 -25.58
CA ARG A 12 45.84 18.05 -24.20
C ARG A 12 47.00 17.89 -23.18
N LEU A 13 46.61 17.89 -21.89
CA LEU A 13 47.33 17.56 -20.63
C LEU A 13 47.67 18.82 -19.83
N GLY A 14 47.36 18.95 -18.55
CA GLY A 14 46.83 18.02 -17.56
C GLY A 14 46.96 18.65 -16.16
N ALA A 15 46.38 17.98 -15.17
CA ALA A 15 46.66 18.12 -13.74
C ALA A 15 46.34 19.45 -13.03
N ALA A 16 45.23 19.44 -12.29
CA ALA A 16 45.13 20.08 -10.97
C ALA A 16 44.21 19.17 -10.14
N LEU A 17 44.73 18.05 -9.62
CA LEU A 17 45.37 17.92 -8.31
C LEU A 17 44.47 18.40 -7.15
N ALA A 18 43.65 17.47 -6.68
CA ALA A 18 43.38 17.13 -5.29
C ALA A 18 43.61 18.22 -4.23
N ALA A 19 42.51 18.74 -3.67
CA ALA A 19 42.42 19.10 -2.26
C ALA A 19 40.98 19.46 -1.89
N THR A 20 40.23 18.52 -1.29
CA THR A 20 39.50 18.76 -0.03
C THR A 20 38.80 17.49 0.42
N LEU A 21 39.36 16.92 1.48
CA LEU A 21 38.93 15.71 2.16
C LEU A 21 38.29 16.14 3.50
N LEU A 22 37.13 15.56 3.81
CA LEU A 22 36.55 15.37 5.15
C LEU A 22 36.31 16.63 6.01
N VAL A 23 35.13 17.25 5.84
CA VAL A 23 34.46 17.87 6.99
C VAL A 23 33.57 16.81 7.62
N ALA A 24 33.93 16.41 8.82
CA ALA A 24 33.18 15.49 9.67
C ALA A 24 31.76 16.03 9.89
N ALA A 25 30.76 15.17 9.63
CA ALA A 25 29.37 15.45 9.92
C ALA A 25 29.19 15.63 11.43
N CYS A 26 28.94 16.88 11.84
CA CYS A 26 28.30 17.21 13.09
C CYS A 26 26.85 16.72 13.01
N GLN A 27 26.57 15.50 13.49
CA GLN A 27 25.20 15.05 13.71
C GLN A 27 24.75 15.51 15.09
N THR A 28 24.40 16.79 15.19
CA THR A 28 23.53 17.28 16.25
C THR A 28 22.09 17.03 15.82
N THR A 29 21.37 16.34 16.69
CA THR A 29 19.93 16.09 16.64
C THR A 29 19.14 17.33 16.24
N SER A 30 18.42 17.27 15.13
CA SER A 30 17.27 18.14 14.90
C SER A 30 16.01 17.29 14.87
N LEU A 31 15.28 17.41 15.98
CA LEU A 31 13.93 16.97 16.20
C LEU A 31 13.04 17.66 15.14
N SER A 32 12.89 17.05 13.96
CA SER A 32 11.86 17.48 13.01
C SER A 32 10.58 16.78 13.41
N GLY A 33 9.76 17.47 14.20
CA GLY A 33 8.39 17.07 14.49
C GLY A 33 7.62 16.96 13.18
N ALA A 34 7.46 15.73 12.69
CA ALA A 34 6.51 15.43 11.64
C ALA A 34 5.12 15.53 12.27
N SER A 35 4.35 16.50 11.78
CA SER A 35 2.97 16.77 12.14
C SER A 35 2.20 15.46 12.34
N SER A 36 1.78 15.20 13.57
CA SER A 36 0.74 14.22 13.84
C SER A 36 -0.54 14.77 13.19
N VAL A 37 -0.78 14.37 11.94
CA VAL A 37 -2.13 14.33 11.41
C VAL A 37 -2.89 13.45 12.38
N ILE A 38 -3.86 14.02 13.08
CA ILE A 38 -4.72 13.29 14.00
C ILE A 38 -5.51 12.30 13.15
N GLU A 39 -5.00 11.07 13.04
CA GLU A 39 -5.69 9.93 12.48
C GLU A 39 -6.40 9.24 13.65
N TYR A 40 -7.72 9.08 13.57
CA TYR A 40 -8.57 8.50 14.64
C TYR A 40 -8.44 6.96 14.71
N ARG A 41 -7.19 6.48 14.80
CA ARG A 41 -6.83 5.14 15.28
C ARG A 41 -5.69 5.33 16.27
N THR A 42 -5.73 4.66 17.42
CA THR A 42 -4.58 4.77 18.34
C THR A 42 -3.35 4.19 17.65
N ASN A 43 -2.18 4.79 17.82
CA ASN A 43 -0.93 4.24 17.27
C ASN A 43 -0.75 2.75 17.64
N ALA A 44 -1.29 2.32 18.78
CA ALA A 44 -1.31 0.93 19.21
C ALA A 44 -2.17 0.02 18.31
N GLU A 45 -3.38 0.42 17.91
CA GLU A 45 -4.24 -0.36 17.01
C GLU A 45 -3.59 -0.56 15.63
N VAL A 46 -2.94 0.49 15.10
CA VAL A 46 -2.26 0.42 13.81
C VAL A 46 -0.99 -0.44 13.90
N LEU A 47 -0.24 -0.33 14.99
CA LEU A 47 0.95 -1.16 15.22
C LEU A 47 0.61 -2.65 15.39
N ASP A 48 -0.50 -2.95 16.08
CA ASP A 48 -1.01 -4.32 16.23
C ASP A 48 -1.37 -4.92 14.86
N ASP A 49 -2.13 -4.18 14.04
CA ASP A 49 -2.47 -4.62 12.68
C ASP A 49 -1.21 -4.91 11.84
N LYS A 50 -0.20 -4.03 11.87
CA LYS A 50 1.06 -4.26 11.12
C LYS A 50 1.86 -5.45 11.63
N SER A 51 1.83 -5.71 12.93
CA SER A 51 2.40 -6.92 13.52
C SER A 51 1.69 -8.17 13.00
N VAL A 52 0.36 -8.16 12.97
CA VAL A 52 -0.47 -9.25 12.42
C VAL A 52 -0.17 -9.46 10.93
N GLU A 53 -0.18 -8.41 10.12
CA GLU A 53 0.15 -8.48 8.69
C GLU A 53 1.53 -9.10 8.44
N ALA A 54 2.55 -8.68 9.21
CA ALA A 54 3.90 -9.22 9.11
C ALA A 54 3.98 -10.71 9.48
N LYS A 55 3.29 -11.13 10.56
CA LYS A 55 3.22 -12.55 10.97
C LYS A 55 2.58 -13.41 9.89
N ILE A 56 1.48 -12.94 9.31
CA ILE A 56 0.78 -13.65 8.22
C ILE A 56 1.66 -13.71 6.98
N SER A 57 2.26 -12.58 6.58
CA SER A 57 3.11 -12.52 5.38
C SER A 57 4.27 -13.50 5.48
N LYS A 58 4.97 -13.52 6.63
CA LYS A 58 6.02 -14.49 6.90
C LYS A 58 5.50 -15.93 6.86
N GLY A 59 4.37 -16.22 7.50
CA GLY A 59 3.78 -17.56 7.48
C GLY A 59 3.39 -18.02 6.07
N VAL A 60 2.99 -17.09 5.20
CA VAL A 60 2.69 -17.35 3.79
C VAL A 60 3.96 -17.57 2.97
N GLU A 61 5.04 -16.84 3.23
CA GLU A 61 6.36 -17.08 2.63
C GLU A 61 6.90 -18.46 3.00
N ASP A 62 6.67 -18.90 4.24
CA ASP A 62 7.05 -20.24 4.73
C ASP A 62 6.17 -21.36 4.11
N LEU A 63 5.01 -21.03 3.54
CA LEU A 63 4.27 -21.97 2.70
C LEU A 63 5.11 -22.18 1.42
N SER A 64 5.88 -23.26 1.39
CA SER A 64 6.56 -23.83 0.22
C SER A 64 5.59 -24.29 -0.90
N THR A 65 4.48 -23.58 -1.08
CA THR A 65 3.44 -23.86 -2.06
C THR A 65 3.78 -23.12 -3.35
N GLN A 66 4.12 -23.89 -4.38
CA GLN A 66 4.51 -23.43 -5.72
C GLN A 66 3.42 -22.63 -6.48
N TYR A 67 2.32 -22.28 -5.81
CA TYR A 67 1.12 -21.71 -6.42
C TYR A 67 0.61 -20.43 -5.72
N VAL A 68 1.29 -19.94 -4.67
CA VAL A 68 1.03 -18.58 -4.16
C VAL A 68 1.76 -17.61 -5.10
N MET A 69 1.03 -16.67 -5.72
CA MET A 69 1.60 -15.78 -6.72
C MET A 69 1.78 -14.37 -6.17
N ASP A 70 0.67 -13.66 -5.97
CA ASP A 70 0.65 -12.31 -5.42
C ASP A 70 -0.48 -12.25 -4.41
N VAL A 71 -0.16 -12.47 -3.13
CA VAL A 71 -1.16 -12.45 -2.06
C VAL A 71 -0.75 -11.42 -1.03
N THR A 72 -1.70 -10.56 -0.66
CA THR A 72 -1.54 -9.57 0.38
C THR A 72 -2.53 -9.82 1.51
N ALA A 73 -2.08 -9.65 2.74
CA ALA A 73 -2.90 -9.61 3.93
C ALA A 73 -2.98 -8.17 4.46
N ASP A 74 -4.19 -7.63 4.59
CA ASP A 74 -4.46 -6.35 5.25
C ASP A 74 -5.21 -6.61 6.56
N ALA A 75 -4.66 -6.13 7.68
CA ALA A 75 -5.30 -6.27 8.99
C ALA A 75 -6.02 -4.96 9.39
N TYR A 76 -7.18 -5.11 10.01
CA TYR A 76 -7.95 -4.01 10.53
C TYR A 76 -8.67 -4.41 11.83
N ASN A 77 -8.16 -4.00 12.99
CA ASN A 77 -8.69 -4.31 14.33
C ASN A 77 -8.85 -5.84 14.57
N GLY A 78 -7.89 -6.63 14.11
CA GLY A 78 -7.91 -8.10 14.18
C GLY A 78 -8.79 -8.78 13.12
N ARG A 79 -9.32 -8.03 12.14
CA ARG A 79 -10.00 -8.59 10.96
C ARG A 79 -9.02 -8.58 9.80
N VAL A 80 -8.85 -9.71 9.14
CA VAL A 80 -7.89 -9.84 8.03
C VAL A 80 -8.62 -9.96 6.71
N LEU A 81 -8.24 -9.15 5.74
CA LEU A 81 -8.63 -9.28 4.35
C LEU A 81 -7.45 -9.85 3.56
N LEU A 82 -7.63 -11.04 2.98
CA LEU A 82 -6.67 -11.65 2.08
C LEU A 82 -7.11 -11.38 0.64
N THR A 83 -6.24 -10.75 -0.15
CA THR A 83 -6.50 -10.45 -1.56
C THR A 83 -5.34 -10.86 -2.43
N GLY A 84 -5.59 -10.99 -3.74
CA GLY A 84 -4.56 -11.27 -4.73
C GLY A 84 -4.89 -12.50 -5.56
N THR A 85 -3.86 -13.20 -6.04
CA THR A 85 -3.98 -14.34 -6.94
C THR A 85 -3.22 -15.57 -6.47
N ALA A 86 -3.80 -16.74 -6.75
CA ALA A 86 -3.19 -18.03 -6.54
C ALA A 86 -3.39 -18.93 -7.77
N GLY A 87 -2.44 -19.83 -8.03
CA GLY A 87 -2.50 -20.80 -9.13
C GLY A 87 -3.46 -21.97 -8.87
N ALA A 88 -3.89 -22.19 -7.62
CA ALA A 88 -4.76 -23.30 -7.26
C ALA A 88 -5.56 -23.05 -5.96
N ALA A 89 -6.72 -23.71 -5.84
CA ALA A 89 -7.62 -23.57 -4.69
C ALA A 89 -6.99 -24.00 -3.36
N ASN A 90 -6.16 -25.06 -3.37
CA ASN A 90 -5.43 -25.50 -2.19
C ASN A 90 -4.45 -24.43 -1.65
N ALA A 91 -3.83 -23.64 -2.53
CA ALA A 91 -2.96 -22.54 -2.11
C ALA A 91 -3.76 -21.44 -1.39
N LYS A 92 -4.94 -21.11 -1.91
CA LYS A 92 -5.88 -20.19 -1.25
C LYS A 92 -6.26 -20.67 0.16
N GLU A 93 -6.57 -21.96 0.31
CA GLU A 93 -6.92 -22.55 1.61
C GLU A 93 -5.73 -22.58 2.59
N SER A 94 -4.52 -22.86 2.09
CA SER A 94 -3.31 -22.83 2.91
C SER A 94 -3.02 -21.44 3.45
N VAL A 95 -3.14 -20.39 2.63
CA VAL A 95 -2.97 -19.00 3.08
C VAL A 95 -4.03 -18.63 4.12
N GLU A 96 -5.29 -19.04 3.90
CA GLU A 96 -6.36 -18.81 4.87
C GLU A 96 -6.06 -19.46 6.22
N ARG A 97 -5.52 -20.68 6.21
CA ARG A 97 -5.15 -21.41 7.42
C ARG A 97 -4.06 -20.68 8.20
N VAL A 98 -3.03 -20.18 7.53
CA VAL A 98 -1.98 -19.35 8.14
C VAL A 98 -2.61 -18.13 8.82
N ALA A 99 -3.43 -17.38 8.10
CA ALA A 99 -4.09 -16.19 8.64
C ALA A 99 -4.96 -16.52 9.85
N ARG A 100 -5.78 -17.57 9.78
CA ARG A 100 -6.65 -18.00 10.90
C ARG A 100 -5.87 -18.48 12.12
N SER A 101 -4.69 -19.05 11.92
CA SER A 101 -3.83 -19.55 13.00
C SER A 101 -2.96 -18.47 13.64
N THR A 102 -2.89 -17.28 13.04
CA THR A 102 -2.09 -16.17 13.55
C THR A 102 -2.75 -15.60 14.80
N PRO A 103 -2.00 -15.39 15.91
CA PRO A 103 -2.53 -14.73 17.10
C PRO A 103 -3.17 -13.37 16.77
N GLU A 104 -4.11 -12.92 17.59
CA GLU A 104 -4.83 -11.63 17.45
C GLU A 104 -5.84 -11.57 16.29
N VAL A 105 -5.79 -12.52 15.35
CA VAL A 105 -6.79 -12.64 14.27
C VAL A 105 -8.12 -13.15 14.80
N LYS A 106 -9.17 -12.35 14.61
CA LYS A 106 -10.55 -12.64 15.01
C LYS A 106 -11.37 -13.17 13.84
N THR A 107 -11.17 -12.60 12.65
CA THR A 107 -11.91 -12.99 11.43
C THR A 107 -11.01 -12.91 10.21
N VAL A 108 -11.25 -13.78 9.24
CA VAL A 108 -10.53 -13.80 7.96
C VAL A 108 -11.55 -13.76 6.83
N HIS A 109 -11.37 -12.79 5.93
CA HIS A 109 -12.10 -12.62 4.69
C HIS A 109 -11.16 -13.01 3.54
N ASN A 110 -11.40 -14.15 2.91
CA ASN A 110 -10.51 -14.71 1.89
C ASN A 110 -11.00 -14.46 0.46
N GLU A 111 -10.47 -13.41 -0.14
CA GLU A 111 -10.80 -12.92 -1.49
C GLU A 111 -9.71 -13.18 -2.51
N ILE A 112 -8.76 -14.09 -2.20
CA ILE A 112 -7.78 -14.57 -3.17
C ILE A 112 -8.53 -15.19 -4.35
N GLN A 113 -8.16 -14.76 -5.56
CA GLN A 113 -8.73 -15.24 -6.82
C GLN A 113 -7.83 -16.33 -7.41
N ILE A 114 -8.43 -17.39 -7.95
CA ILE A 114 -7.66 -18.35 -8.74
C ILE A 114 -7.42 -17.74 -10.11
N ALA A 115 -6.16 -17.68 -10.51
CA ALA A 115 -5.62 -17.07 -11.75
C ALA A 115 -6.68 -16.48 -12.70
N GLY A 116 -6.76 -15.16 -12.74
CA GLY A 116 -7.45 -14.39 -13.78
C GLY A 116 -6.42 -13.49 -14.46
N GLU A 117 -6.39 -13.50 -15.79
CA GLU A 117 -5.61 -12.51 -16.55
C GLU A 117 -6.35 -11.18 -16.55
N GLU A 118 -5.94 -10.27 -15.67
CA GLU A 118 -6.25 -8.85 -15.80
C GLU A 118 -4.99 -8.02 -15.57
N SER A 119 -4.96 -6.84 -16.18
CA SER A 119 -3.80 -5.97 -16.19
C SER A 119 -3.58 -5.33 -14.83
N ALA A 120 -2.47 -5.64 -14.16
CA ALA A 120 -2.02 -4.94 -12.95
C ALA A 120 -1.99 -3.41 -13.15
N THR A 121 -1.72 -2.93 -14.37
CA THR A 121 -1.78 -1.50 -14.72
C THR A 121 -3.20 -0.92 -14.59
N ARG A 122 -4.24 -1.69 -14.96
CA ARG A 122 -5.65 -1.30 -14.78
C ARG A 122 -5.97 -1.20 -13.29
N ASP A 123 -5.60 -2.20 -12.51
CA ASP A 123 -5.87 -2.24 -11.07
C ASP A 123 -5.18 -1.09 -10.34
N LEU A 124 -3.91 -0.80 -10.66
CA LEU A 124 -3.20 0.37 -10.14
C LEU A 124 -3.90 1.69 -10.48
N THR A 125 -4.44 1.80 -11.69
CA THR A 125 -5.17 3.00 -12.13
C THR A 125 -6.48 3.16 -11.36
N ILE A 126 -7.26 2.07 -11.19
CA ILE A 126 -8.50 2.06 -10.41
C ILE A 126 -8.19 2.45 -8.96
N ALA A 127 -7.17 1.81 -8.35
CA ALA A 127 -6.77 2.06 -6.96
C ALA A 127 -6.36 3.52 -6.75
N GLY A 128 -5.53 4.07 -7.64
CA GLY A 128 -5.10 5.47 -7.61
C GLY A 128 -6.28 6.43 -7.72
N LYS A 129 -7.14 6.25 -8.73
CA LYS A 129 -8.34 7.08 -8.93
C LYS A 129 -9.26 7.02 -7.70
N LEU A 130 -9.53 5.82 -7.18
CA LEU A 130 -10.39 5.64 -6.02
C LEU A 130 -9.82 6.34 -4.79
N LYS A 131 -8.54 6.12 -4.48
CA LYS A 131 -7.88 6.74 -3.33
C LYS A 131 -7.92 8.27 -3.43
N THR A 132 -7.61 8.83 -4.60
CA THR A 132 -7.69 10.28 -4.83
C THR A 132 -9.12 10.81 -4.67
N LYS A 133 -10.13 10.10 -5.20
CA LYS A 133 -11.53 10.54 -5.06
C LYS A 133 -12.00 10.52 -3.62
N LEU A 134 -11.69 9.46 -2.86
CA LEU A 134 -12.07 9.38 -1.44
C LEU A 134 -11.40 10.47 -0.62
N LEU A 135 -10.11 10.74 -0.85
CA LEU A 135 -9.39 11.85 -0.22
C LEU A 135 -10.02 13.22 -0.50
N ALA A 136 -10.59 13.41 -1.69
CA ALA A 136 -11.26 14.66 -2.08
C ALA A 136 -12.74 14.73 -1.66
N THR A 137 -13.33 13.63 -1.17
CA THR A 137 -14.75 13.56 -0.85
C THR A 137 -15.00 14.06 0.57
N LYS A 138 -15.80 15.12 0.71
CA LYS A 138 -16.16 15.65 2.03
C LYS A 138 -17.00 14.65 2.82
N GLY A 139 -16.76 14.58 4.12
CA GLY A 139 -17.46 13.65 5.02
C GLY A 139 -17.01 12.21 4.89
N VAL A 140 -15.85 11.95 4.26
CA VAL A 140 -15.20 10.65 4.21
C VAL A 140 -13.85 10.73 4.90
N SER A 141 -13.69 9.95 5.97
CA SER A 141 -12.44 9.75 6.69
C SER A 141 -11.62 8.68 5.96
N SER A 142 -11.01 9.03 4.82
CA SER A 142 -10.39 8.05 3.90
C SER A 142 -9.32 7.16 4.54
N ASN A 143 -8.70 7.61 5.63
CA ASN A 143 -7.70 6.86 6.39
C ASN A 143 -8.30 5.67 7.18
N ASN A 144 -9.61 5.69 7.43
CA ASN A 144 -10.31 4.58 8.10
C ASN A 144 -10.55 3.38 7.18
N TYR A 145 -10.05 3.40 5.95
CA TYR A 145 -10.26 2.34 4.95
C TYR A 145 -8.94 1.87 4.34
N THR A 146 -8.80 0.56 4.26
CA THR A 146 -7.80 -0.08 3.39
C THR A 146 -8.48 -0.60 2.14
N ILE A 147 -7.88 -0.30 0.99
CA ILE A 147 -8.45 -0.55 -0.33
C ILE A 147 -7.47 -1.37 -1.16
N ARG A 148 -7.96 -2.46 -1.73
CA ARG A 148 -7.23 -3.29 -2.68
C ARG A 148 -8.04 -3.45 -3.96
N VAL A 149 -7.35 -3.57 -5.07
CA VAL A 149 -7.97 -3.84 -6.37
C VAL A 149 -7.29 -5.05 -6.96
N VAL A 150 -8.08 -6.07 -7.29
CA VAL A 150 -7.59 -7.29 -7.93
C VAL A 150 -8.55 -7.66 -9.04
N ASN A 151 -8.05 -7.71 -10.27
CA ASN A 151 -8.80 -8.04 -11.47
C ASN A 151 -10.05 -7.15 -11.64
N ALA A 152 -9.87 -5.85 -11.45
CA ALA A 152 -10.91 -4.82 -11.46
C ALA A 152 -12.03 -4.99 -10.42
N VAL A 153 -11.83 -5.85 -9.41
CA VAL A 153 -12.69 -5.93 -8.23
C VAL A 153 -12.07 -5.10 -7.12
N VAL A 154 -12.84 -4.16 -6.59
CA VAL A 154 -12.45 -3.34 -5.44
C VAL A 154 -12.84 -4.06 -4.16
N TYR A 155 -11.88 -4.23 -3.25
CA TYR A 155 -12.07 -4.74 -1.91
C TYR A 155 -11.80 -3.63 -0.90
N ILE A 156 -12.73 -3.40 0.02
CA ILE A 156 -12.62 -2.36 1.04
C ILE A 156 -12.82 -2.98 2.42
N ILE A 157 -11.88 -2.78 3.33
CA ILE A 157 -12.01 -3.10 4.75
C ILE A 157 -11.77 -1.84 5.58
N GLY A 158 -12.52 -1.66 6.66
CA GLY A 158 -12.38 -0.47 7.49
C GLY A 158 -13.57 -0.21 8.40
N ILE A 159 -13.65 1.03 8.87
CA ILE A 159 -14.75 1.54 9.68
C ILE A 159 -15.28 2.84 9.09
N ALA A 160 -16.61 2.93 8.94
CA ALA A 160 -17.30 4.17 8.67
C ALA A 160 -17.88 4.74 9.97
N GLU A 161 -17.84 6.06 10.13
CA GLU A 161 -18.36 6.77 11.29
C GLU A 161 -19.88 6.94 11.22
N SER A 162 -20.48 6.76 10.04
CA SER A 162 -21.93 6.84 9.84
C SER A 162 -22.40 6.03 8.63
N ASP A 163 -23.70 5.74 8.58
CA ASP A 163 -24.35 5.19 7.37
C ASP A 163 -24.17 6.11 6.15
N ALA A 164 -24.15 7.43 6.36
CA ALA A 164 -23.97 8.40 5.28
C ALA A 164 -22.57 8.27 4.66
N GLU A 165 -21.53 8.18 5.49
CA GLU A 165 -20.16 7.95 5.04
C GLU A 165 -20.03 6.59 4.35
N PHE A 166 -20.53 5.52 4.97
CA PHE A 166 -20.53 4.17 4.40
C PHE A 166 -21.11 4.15 2.97
N ASN A 167 -22.30 4.72 2.79
CA ASN A 167 -22.94 4.80 1.49
C ASN A 167 -22.14 5.66 0.50
N THR A 168 -21.56 6.76 0.97
CA THR A 168 -20.72 7.63 0.15
C THR A 168 -19.48 6.90 -0.37
N VAL A 169 -18.77 6.18 0.49
CA VAL A 169 -17.58 5.38 0.11
C VAL A 169 -17.93 4.34 -0.95
N LEU A 170 -19.01 3.57 -0.75
CA LEU A 170 -19.43 2.56 -1.72
C LEU A 170 -19.88 3.18 -3.04
N ASN A 171 -20.55 4.33 -3.01
CA ASN A 171 -20.96 5.04 -4.22
C ASN A 171 -19.74 5.56 -4.99
N VAL A 172 -18.76 6.16 -4.31
CA VAL A 172 -17.52 6.60 -4.96
C VAL A 172 -16.82 5.41 -5.62
N ALA A 173 -16.67 4.29 -4.92
CA ALA A 173 -16.03 3.07 -5.44
C ALA A 173 -16.73 2.51 -6.69
N ARG A 174 -18.07 2.41 -6.67
CA ARG A 174 -18.86 1.90 -7.80
C ARG A 174 -18.81 2.80 -9.05
N ASN A 175 -18.54 4.09 -8.87
CA ASN A 175 -18.50 5.07 -9.96
C ASN A 175 -17.09 5.30 -10.52
N ILE A 176 -16.07 4.55 -10.08
CA ILE A 176 -14.77 4.55 -10.73
C ILE A 176 -14.85 3.76 -12.03
N ALA A 177 -14.39 4.37 -13.12
CA ALA A 177 -14.32 3.71 -14.43
C ALA A 177 -13.54 2.38 -14.33
N ASP A 178 -13.98 1.39 -15.10
CA ASP A 178 -13.41 0.04 -15.18
C ASP A 178 -13.60 -0.85 -13.95
N VAL A 179 -14.23 -0.37 -12.86
CA VAL A 179 -14.61 -1.23 -11.73
C VAL A 179 -15.69 -2.22 -12.15
N LYS A 180 -15.42 -3.51 -11.99
CA LYS A 180 -16.37 -4.59 -12.27
C LYS A 180 -17.32 -4.86 -11.10
N ARG A 181 -16.78 -4.79 -9.88
CA ARG A 181 -17.50 -5.15 -8.65
C ARG A 181 -16.83 -4.49 -7.44
N VAL A 182 -17.64 -4.18 -6.44
CA VAL A 182 -17.18 -3.71 -5.12
C VAL A 182 -17.60 -4.72 -4.07
N VAL A 183 -16.62 -5.23 -3.33
CA VAL A 183 -16.80 -6.07 -2.13
C VAL A 183 -16.37 -5.24 -0.93
N ASN A 184 -17.21 -5.24 0.10
CA ASN A 184 -16.95 -4.42 1.27
C ASN A 184 -17.05 -5.23 2.55
N TYR A 185 -16.15 -4.90 3.46
CA TYR A 185 -15.98 -5.43 4.79
C TYR A 185 -15.93 -4.26 5.78
N ILE A 186 -16.70 -3.20 5.50
CA ILE A 186 -16.74 -1.98 6.31
C ILE A 186 -17.72 -2.20 7.45
N ASN A 187 -17.28 -1.93 8.68
CA ASN A 187 -18.19 -1.84 9.82
C ASN A 187 -18.62 -0.39 10.02
N ILE A 188 -19.81 -0.17 10.55
CA ILE A 188 -20.27 1.16 10.96
C ILE A 188 -20.08 1.26 12.47
N ASP A 189 -19.34 2.27 12.92
CA ASP A 189 -19.13 2.56 14.34
C ASP A 189 -19.32 4.05 14.60
N SER A 190 -20.54 4.40 15.01
CA SER A 190 -20.93 5.77 15.30
C SER A 190 -20.26 6.36 16.55
N SER A 191 -19.60 5.54 17.38
CA SER A 191 -18.86 6.05 18.54
C SER A 191 -17.59 6.81 18.16
N ARG A 192 -17.14 6.65 16.91
CA ARG A 192 -15.98 7.34 16.34
C ARG A 192 -16.34 8.60 15.54
N ALA A 193 -17.63 8.94 15.44
CA ALA A 193 -18.06 10.18 14.80
C ALA A 193 -17.55 11.39 15.60
N SER A 194 -16.75 12.23 14.95
CA SER A 194 -16.20 13.48 15.53
C SER A 194 -17.19 14.65 15.49
#